data_AF-A0A969QHU9-F1
#
_entry.id   AF-A0A969QHU9-F1
#
_cell.length_a   1.000
_cell.length_b   1.000
_cell.length_c   1.000
_cell.angle_alpha   90.00
_cell.angle_beta   90.00
_cell.angle_gamma   90.00
#
_symmetry.space_group_name_H-M   'P 1'
#
loop_
_entity.id
_entity.type
_entity.pdbx_description
1 polymer ?
#
loop_
_entity_poly.entity_id
_entity_poly.type
_entity_poly.pdbx_seq_one_letter_code
_entity_poly.pdbx_strand_id
1 'polypeptide(L)'
;MARGDYQNLTKRLLPGKMLWLAIAAVSFALIVLLHTIFSGISPKTLVAETGLADTTKVTTAIASSIPLNFDVPKSFQAKTIKDATVPGAEKVIALTFDDGPWPQTTEQILDTLKKENVKATFYVVGQPLKSFPEIGKKVAR
;
A
#
# COMPACT_ATOMS: atom_id res chain seq x y z
N MET A 1 -5.19 -44.12 41.55
CA MET A 1 -6.48 -44.40 40.87
C MET A 1 -6.84 -43.19 40.02
N ALA A 2 -6.68 -43.28 38.70
CA ALA A 2 -7.32 -42.44 37.67
C ALA A 2 -6.85 -42.89 36.26
N ARG A 3 -7.34 -44.02 35.77
CA ARG A 3 -7.32 -44.31 34.32
C ARG A 3 -8.58 -43.68 33.75
N GLY A 4 -8.44 -42.48 33.19
CA GLY A 4 -9.55 -41.70 32.62
C GLY A 4 -10.01 -42.27 31.28
N ASP A 5 -11.33 -42.33 31.13
CA ASP A 5 -12.08 -42.85 29.98
C ASP A 5 -11.83 -42.07 28.67
N TYR A 6 -10.84 -42.49 27.89
CA TYR A 6 -10.67 -42.01 26.51
C TYR A 6 -11.75 -42.54 25.55
N GLN A 7 -12.50 -43.57 25.93
CA GLN A 7 -13.50 -44.23 25.09
C GLN A 7 -14.82 -43.45 24.94
N ASN A 8 -15.00 -42.34 25.67
CA ASN A 8 -16.25 -41.57 25.70
C ASN A 8 -16.18 -40.20 24.98
N LEU A 9 -15.01 -39.80 24.49
CA LEU A 9 -14.85 -38.52 23.76
C LEU A 9 -15.38 -38.58 22.32
N THR A 10 -15.39 -39.76 21.71
CA THR A 10 -15.86 -39.96 20.33
C THR A 10 -17.39 -39.94 20.22
N LYS A 11 -18.13 -40.24 21.29
CA LYS A 11 -19.60 -40.31 21.31
C LYS A 11 -20.30 -38.95 21.56
N ARG A 12 -19.55 -37.89 21.88
CA ARG A 12 -20.09 -36.54 22.19
C ARG A 12 -19.89 -35.51 21.09
N LEU A 13 -19.28 -35.90 19.97
CA LEU A 13 -19.16 -35.04 18.81
C LEU A 13 -20.34 -35.31 17.87
N LEU A 14 -21.25 -34.34 17.75
CA LEU A 14 -22.31 -34.35 16.74
C LEU A 14 -21.67 -34.55 15.35
N PRO A 15 -22.29 -35.31 14.42
CA PRO A 15 -21.67 -35.71 13.15
C PRO A 15 -21.12 -34.53 12.33
N GLY A 16 -21.73 -33.35 12.43
CA GLY A 16 -21.24 -32.12 11.80
C GLY A 16 -19.90 -31.61 12.34
N LYS A 17 -19.58 -31.80 13.62
CA LYS A 17 -18.31 -31.36 14.22
C LYS A 17 -17.13 -32.22 13.79
N MET A 18 -17.34 -33.51 13.53
CA MET A 18 -16.30 -34.40 13.00
C MET A 18 -15.97 -34.06 11.54
N LEU A 19 -16.96 -33.65 10.74
CA LEU A 19 -16.74 -33.20 9.37
C LEU A 19 -15.86 -31.93 9.34
N TRP A 20 -16.14 -30.94 10.20
CA TRP A 20 -15.32 -29.74 10.31
C TRP A 20 -13.88 -30.02 10.78
N LEU A 21 -13.69 -30.96 11.71
CA LEU A 21 -12.35 -31.38 12.14
C LEU A 21 -11.59 -32.09 11.02
N ALA A 22 -12.26 -32.94 10.24
CA ALA A 22 -11.65 -33.59 9.08
C ALA A 22 -11.25 -32.59 7.98
N ILE A 23 -12.13 -31.62 7.67
CA ILE A 23 -11.84 -30.54 6.71
C ILE A 23 -10.66 -29.69 7.20
N ALA A 24 -10.63 -29.31 8.48
CA ALA A 24 -9.53 -28.53 9.04
C ALA A 24 -8.19 -29.28 8.97
N ALA A 25 -8.17 -30.58 9.25
CA ALA A 25 -6.97 -31.41 9.15
C ALA A 25 -6.45 -31.54 7.72
N VAL A 26 -7.33 -31.73 6.73
CA VAL A 26 -6.96 -31.80 5.31
C VAL A 26 -6.42 -30.45 4.82
N SER A 27 -7.08 -29.34 5.16
CA SER A 27 -6.61 -27.99 4.81
C SER A 27 -5.24 -27.68 5.41
N PHE A 28 -5.01 -28.06 6.68
CA PHE A 28 -3.71 -27.88 7.32
C PHE A 28 -2.61 -28.70 6.63
N ALA A 29 -2.87 -29.97 6.30
CA ALA A 29 -1.92 -30.81 5.56
C ALA A 29 -1.61 -30.25 4.16
N LEU A 30 -2.61 -29.69 3.48
CA LEU A 30 -2.43 -29.07 2.15
C LEU A 30 -1.61 -27.78 2.22
N ILE A 31 -1.81 -26.97 3.26
CA ILE A 31 -1.00 -25.77 3.52
C ILE A 31 0.46 -26.16 3.80
N VAL A 32 0.69 -27.16 4.66
CA VAL A 32 2.04 -27.66 4.95
C VAL A 32 2.72 -28.21 3.70
N LEU A 33 1.99 -28.96 2.86
CA LEU A 33 2.48 -29.49 1.58
C LEU A 33 2.80 -28.35 0.58
N LEU A 34 1.96 -27.33 0.50
CA LEU A 34 2.22 -26.17 -0.35
C LEU A 34 3.44 -25.39 0.14
N HIS A 35 3.59 -25.25 1.46
CA HIS A 35 4.72 -24.57 2.06
C HIS A 35 6.03 -25.34 1.84
N THR A 36 6.04 -26.67 1.91
CA THR A 36 7.25 -27.47 1.62
C THR A 36 7.64 -27.42 0.15
N ILE A 37 6.68 -27.40 -0.78
CA ILE A 37 6.95 -27.25 -2.22
C ILE A 37 7.52 -25.85 -2.52
N PHE A 38 6.98 -24.79 -1.92
CA PHE A 38 7.43 -23.41 -2.17
C PHE A 38 8.73 -23.04 -1.44
N SER A 39 9.00 -23.62 -0.26
CA SER A 39 10.25 -23.37 0.49
C SER A 39 11.48 -23.97 -0.18
N GLY A 40 11.30 -24.90 -1.12
CA GLY A 40 12.37 -25.52 -1.91
C GLY A 40 12.79 -24.71 -3.15
N ILE A 41 12.04 -23.66 -3.53
CA ILE A 41 12.39 -22.78 -4.65
C ILE A 41 13.19 -21.61 -4.09
N SER A 42 14.48 -21.82 -3.86
CA SER A 42 15.40 -20.70 -3.69
C SER A 42 15.41 -19.88 -4.99
N PRO A 43 15.25 -18.55 -4.98
CA PRO A 43 15.25 -17.71 -6.19
C PRO A 43 16.60 -17.67 -6.94
N LYS A 44 17.58 -18.51 -6.57
CA LYS A 44 18.94 -18.54 -7.11
C LYS A 44 19.15 -19.46 -8.32
N THR A 45 18.13 -20.16 -8.80
CA THR A 45 18.28 -21.13 -9.90
C THR A 45 17.70 -20.69 -11.26
N LEU A 46 17.23 -19.45 -11.40
CA LEU A 46 16.80 -18.88 -12.69
C LEU A 46 17.80 -17.87 -13.29
N VAL A 47 19.08 -17.94 -12.93
CA VAL A 47 20.14 -17.18 -13.61
C VAL A 47 21.31 -18.12 -13.87
N ALA A 48 21.10 -19.03 -14.83
CA ALA A 48 22.20 -19.71 -15.50
C ALA A 48 22.80 -18.77 -16.56
N GLU A 49 24.03 -18.35 -16.28
CA GLU A 49 25.09 -18.02 -17.24
C GLU A 49 24.71 -17.25 -18.52
N THR A 50 24.69 -15.92 -18.40
CA THR A 50 25.37 -15.11 -19.42
C THR A 50 26.48 -14.35 -18.72
N GLY A 51 27.72 -14.60 -19.13
CA GLY A 51 28.90 -13.97 -18.53
C GLY A 51 28.84 -12.46 -18.72
N LEU A 52 28.48 -11.74 -17.67
CA LEU A 52 28.67 -10.30 -17.57
C LEU A 52 29.04 -9.93 -16.13
N ALA A 53 30.23 -10.36 -15.72
CA ALA A 53 30.86 -9.92 -14.49
C ALA A 53 31.41 -8.49 -14.66
N ASP A 54 30.55 -7.50 -14.99
CA ASP A 54 30.91 -6.07 -14.87
C ASP A 54 29.71 -5.09 -14.89
N THR A 55 28.45 -5.55 -14.76
CA THR A 55 27.30 -4.63 -14.83
C THR A 55 27.06 -3.84 -13.56
N THR A 56 27.57 -4.29 -12.41
CA THR A 56 27.37 -3.62 -11.11
C THR A 56 28.23 -2.35 -10.98
N LYS A 57 29.44 -2.33 -11.56
CA LYS A 57 30.29 -1.14 -11.64
C LYS A 57 29.79 -0.15 -12.69
N VAL A 58 29.37 -0.64 -13.86
CA VAL A 58 28.80 0.21 -14.90
C VAL A 58 27.54 0.88 -14.37
N THR A 59 26.57 0.13 -13.81
CA THR A 59 25.32 0.71 -13.27
C THR A 59 25.55 1.77 -12.19
N THR A 60 26.56 1.57 -11.32
CA THR A 60 26.93 2.57 -10.30
C THR A 60 27.59 3.80 -10.92
N ALA A 61 28.43 3.63 -11.96
CA ALA A 61 29.08 4.73 -12.65
C ALA A 61 28.12 5.57 -13.52
N ILE A 62 27.15 4.95 -14.21
CA ILE A 62 26.14 5.69 -15.02
C ILE A 62 25.15 6.45 -14.14
N ALA A 63 24.79 5.91 -12.96
CA ALA A 63 23.90 6.61 -12.03
C ALA A 63 24.55 7.87 -11.43
N SER A 64 25.88 7.91 -11.30
CA SER A 64 26.63 9.08 -10.83
C SER A 64 27.03 10.07 -11.94
N SER A 65 26.92 9.70 -13.22
CA SER A 65 27.33 10.55 -14.35
C SER A 65 26.19 11.32 -15.01
N ILE A 66 24.93 11.02 -14.67
CA ILE A 66 23.78 11.83 -15.11
C ILE A 66 23.54 12.88 -14.01
N PRO A 67 23.80 14.17 -14.26
CA PRO A 67 23.39 15.20 -13.31
C PRO A 67 21.87 15.19 -13.24
N LEU A 68 21.32 14.61 -12.17
CA LEU A 68 19.89 14.70 -11.87
C LEU A 68 19.59 16.16 -11.55
N ASN A 69 18.96 16.86 -12.49
CA ASN A 69 18.47 18.20 -12.23
C ASN A 69 17.16 18.10 -11.45
N PHE A 70 17.18 18.52 -10.19
CA PHE A 70 16.00 18.61 -9.33
C PHE A 70 15.40 20.01 -9.32
N ASP A 71 15.87 20.92 -10.18
CA ASP A 71 15.25 22.22 -10.35
C ASP A 71 13.80 22.05 -10.80
N VAL A 72 12.89 22.61 -10.00
CA VAL A 72 11.49 22.72 -10.38
C VAL A 72 11.40 23.58 -11.65
N PRO A 73 10.76 23.13 -12.74
CA PRO A 73 10.65 23.93 -13.96
C PRO A 73 9.99 25.27 -13.66
N LYS A 74 10.41 26.36 -14.34
CA LYS A 74 9.91 27.72 -14.08
C LYS A 74 8.38 27.84 -14.06
N SER A 75 7.68 27.04 -14.87
CA SER A 75 6.21 26.99 -14.91
C SER A 75 5.57 26.46 -13.62
N PHE A 76 6.33 25.74 -12.79
CA PHE A 76 5.91 25.15 -11.52
C PHE A 76 6.57 25.84 -10.31
N GLN A 77 7.43 26.84 -10.54
CA GLN A 77 8.00 27.62 -9.45
C GLN A 77 6.95 28.62 -8.94
N ALA A 78 6.61 28.51 -7.66
CA ALA A 78 5.76 29.48 -6.98
C ALA A 78 6.61 30.38 -6.08
N LYS A 79 6.09 31.58 -5.79
CA LYS A 79 6.69 32.46 -4.77
C LYS A 79 6.52 31.80 -3.41
N THR A 80 7.63 31.47 -2.74
CA THR A 80 7.59 31.05 -1.34
C THR A 80 7.19 32.25 -0.47
N ILE A 81 6.08 32.11 0.24
CA ILE A 81 5.61 33.08 1.23
C ILE A 81 5.92 32.49 2.60
N LYS A 82 6.81 33.14 3.36
CA LYS A 82 7.17 32.69 4.73
C LYS A 82 6.10 33.07 5.74
N ASP A 83 5.51 34.25 5.56
CA ASP A 83 4.50 34.80 6.43
C ASP A 83 3.32 35.28 5.57
N ALA A 84 2.12 34.80 5.88
CA ALA A 84 0.89 35.22 5.23
C ALA A 84 0.09 36.07 6.22
N THR A 85 -0.12 37.34 5.90
CA THR A 85 -1.09 38.16 6.61
C THR A 85 -2.47 37.86 6.05
N VAL A 86 -3.33 37.27 6.88
CA VAL A 86 -4.74 37.09 6.53
C VAL A 86 -5.47 38.41 6.79
N PRO A 87 -6.08 39.04 5.78
CA PRO A 87 -6.81 40.29 5.97
C PRO A 87 -8.06 40.05 6.83
N GLY A 88 -8.32 40.94 7.78
CA GLY A 88 -9.42 40.79 8.74
C GLY A 88 -9.02 39.94 9.93
N ALA A 89 -9.33 40.39 11.14
CA ALA A 89 -8.96 39.75 12.41
C ALA A 89 -9.73 38.43 12.69
N GLU A 90 -10.06 37.67 11.66
CA GLU A 90 -10.78 36.42 11.77
C GLU A 90 -9.82 35.27 12.11
N LYS A 91 -10.26 34.42 13.04
CA LYS A 91 -9.57 33.17 13.34
C LYS A 91 -9.74 32.23 12.16
N VAL A 92 -8.69 32.06 11.38
CA VAL A 92 -8.69 31.18 10.22
C VAL A 92 -7.89 29.90 10.46
N ILE A 93 -8.28 28.84 9.75
CA ILE A 93 -7.52 27.59 9.63
C ILE A 93 -7.42 27.21 8.15
N ALA A 94 -6.31 26.59 7.76
CA ALA A 94 -6.13 26.03 6.43
C ALA A 94 -6.09 24.50 6.52
N LEU A 95 -6.99 23.82 5.81
CA LEU A 95 -6.98 22.37 5.71
C LEU A 95 -6.09 21.95 4.55
N THR A 96 -5.14 21.06 4.84
CA THR A 96 -4.26 20.44 3.85
C THR A 96 -4.34 18.93 3.96
N PHE A 97 -4.36 18.25 2.82
CA PHE A 97 -4.35 16.80 2.73
C PHE A 97 -3.14 16.36 1.91
N ASP A 98 -2.31 15.51 2.50
CA ASP A 98 -1.15 14.92 1.85
C ASP A 98 -1.52 13.55 1.28
N ASP A 99 -0.72 13.10 0.33
CA ASP A 99 -0.87 11.83 -0.37
C ASP A 99 -2.14 11.71 -1.25
N GLY A 100 -2.32 10.52 -1.83
CA GLY A 100 -3.44 10.23 -2.73
C GLY A 100 -3.28 10.79 -4.15
N PRO A 101 -4.38 10.84 -4.94
CA PRO A 101 -5.75 10.48 -4.57
C PRO A 101 -5.92 8.99 -4.24
N TRP A 102 -6.67 8.71 -3.19
CA TRP A 102 -7.03 7.36 -2.76
C TRP A 102 -8.50 7.09 -3.10
N PRO A 103 -8.80 5.96 -3.77
CA PRO A 103 -10.17 5.56 -4.01
C PRO A 103 -10.96 5.52 -2.71
N GLN A 104 -12.24 5.90 -2.78
CA GLN A 104 -13.18 5.99 -1.65
C GLN A 104 -12.88 7.13 -0.67
N THR A 105 -11.70 7.19 -0.04
CA THR A 105 -11.43 8.17 1.03
C THR A 105 -11.30 9.60 0.51
N THR A 106 -10.58 9.82 -0.61
CA THR A 106 -10.49 11.16 -1.21
C THR A 106 -11.87 11.62 -1.68
N GLU A 107 -12.71 10.75 -2.22
CA GLU A 107 -14.07 11.13 -2.64
C GLU A 107 -14.95 11.52 -1.44
N GLN A 108 -14.89 10.77 -0.35
CA GLN A 108 -15.61 11.11 0.88
C GLN A 108 -15.17 12.45 1.46
N ILE A 109 -13.86 12.74 1.46
CA ILE A 109 -13.34 14.04 1.88
C ILE A 109 -13.92 15.16 1.00
N LEU A 110 -13.90 14.98 -0.33
CA LEU A 110 -14.44 15.99 -1.26
C LEU A 110 -15.95 16.21 -1.06
N ASP A 111 -16.72 15.15 -0.81
CA ASP A 111 -18.14 15.25 -0.51
C ASP A 111 -18.41 16.01 0.80
N THR A 112 -17.61 15.76 1.85
CA THR A 112 -17.69 16.50 3.11
C THR A 112 -17.33 17.98 2.92
N LEU A 113 -16.21 18.27 2.26
CA LEU A 113 -15.78 19.66 2.00
C LEU A 113 -16.84 20.42 1.20
N LYS A 114 -17.44 19.77 0.19
CA LYS A 114 -18.52 20.36 -0.60
C LYS A 114 -19.77 20.60 0.24
N LYS A 115 -20.17 19.64 1.07
CA LYS A 115 -21.34 19.76 1.96
C LYS A 115 -21.19 20.94 2.93
N GLU A 116 -20.00 21.11 3.51
CA GLU A 116 -19.72 22.18 4.46
C GLU A 116 -19.33 23.50 3.77
N ASN A 117 -19.29 23.54 2.43
CA ASN A 117 -18.86 24.69 1.63
C ASN A 117 -17.47 25.23 2.02
N VAL A 118 -16.53 24.32 2.31
CA VAL A 118 -15.15 24.63 2.71
C VAL A 118 -14.18 24.29 1.59
N LYS A 119 -13.10 25.06 1.48
CA LYS A 119 -11.97 24.81 0.56
C LYS A 119 -10.80 24.19 1.33
N ALA A 120 -10.00 23.39 0.62
CA ALA A 120 -8.79 22.76 1.15
C ALA A 120 -7.71 22.70 0.06
N THR A 121 -6.47 22.44 0.47
CA THR A 121 -5.34 22.20 -0.45
C THR A 121 -4.95 20.72 -0.41
N PHE A 122 -4.65 20.12 -1.57
CA PHE A 122 -4.25 18.73 -1.68
C PHE A 122 -2.83 18.63 -2.26
N TYR A 123 -1.92 17.98 -1.55
CA TYR A 123 -0.57 17.66 -1.99
C TYR A 123 -0.52 16.21 -2.47
N VAL A 124 -0.78 16.01 -3.76
CA VAL A 124 -0.98 14.68 -4.35
C VAL A 124 0.30 14.02 -4.85
N VAL A 125 0.34 12.68 -4.80
CA VAL A 125 1.45 11.89 -5.35
C VAL A 125 1.16 11.54 -6.81
N GLY A 126 2.17 11.70 -7.67
CA GLY A 126 2.02 11.52 -9.11
C GLY A 126 1.58 10.11 -9.53
N GLN A 127 2.01 9.06 -8.83
CA GLN A 127 1.63 7.68 -9.16
C GLN A 127 0.13 7.43 -8.90
N PRO A 128 -0.44 7.65 -7.70
CA PRO A 128 -1.89 7.56 -7.49
C PRO A 128 -2.70 8.48 -8.40
N LEU A 129 -2.19 9.69 -8.70
CA LEU A 129 -2.88 10.62 -9.61
C LEU A 129 -3.02 10.04 -11.03
N LYS A 130 -1.99 9.36 -11.53
CA LYS A 130 -2.05 8.64 -12.81
C LYS A 130 -3.02 7.45 -12.77
N SER A 131 -3.11 6.76 -11.63
CA SER A 131 -4.03 5.63 -11.45
C SER A 131 -5.49 6.07 -11.33
N PHE A 132 -5.76 7.25 -10.74
CA PHE A 132 -7.12 7.76 -10.48
C PHE A 132 -7.31 9.20 -10.98
N PRO A 133 -7.17 9.45 -12.30
CA PRO A 133 -7.20 10.79 -12.87
C PRO A 133 -8.56 11.47 -12.70
N GLU A 134 -9.65 10.69 -12.68
CA GLU A 134 -11.00 11.24 -12.47
C GLU A 134 -11.18 11.82 -11.06
N ILE A 135 -10.57 11.21 -10.04
CA ILE A 135 -10.57 11.76 -8.69
C ILE A 135 -9.71 13.03 -8.65
N GLY A 136 -8.54 13.00 -9.29
CA GLY A 136 -7.70 14.20 -9.43
C GLY A 136 -8.43 15.38 -10.09
N LYS A 137 -9.25 15.13 -11.12
CA LYS A 137 -10.10 16.17 -11.74
C LYS A 137 -11.16 16.71 -10.78
N LYS A 138 -11.70 15.88 -9.87
CA LYS A 138 -12.66 16.35 -8.85
C LYS A 138 -11.97 17.28 -7.82
N VAL A 139 -10.72 17.00 -7.46
CA VAL A 139 -9.93 17.86 -6.54
C VAL A 139 -9.71 19.26 -7.12
N ALA A 140 -9.51 19.38 -8.43
CA ALA A 140 -9.21 20.64 -9.10
C ALA A 140 -10.45 21.49 -9.50
N ARG A 141 -11.66 21.07 -9.12
CA ARG A 141 -12.93 21.78 -9.42
C ARG A 141 -13.42 22.59 -8.22
#